data_AF-A0A318EG24-F1
#
_entry.id   AF-A0A318EG24-F1
#
_cell.length_a   1.000
_cell.length_b   1.000
_cell.length_c   1.000
_cell.angle_alpha   90.00
_cell.angle_beta   90.00
_cell.angle_gamma   90.00
#
_symmetry.space_group_name_H-M   'P 1'
#
loop_
_entity.id
_entity.type
_entity.pdbx_description
1 polymer ?
#
loop_
_entity_poly.entity_id
_entity_poly.type
_entity_poly.pdbx_seq_one_letter_code
_entity_poly.pdbx_strand_id
1 'polypeptide(L)'
;MKYWKKMKENAFEYYGGFSKEKAEMKMTVVPELSAFTINGSLMDRYEFINECANDIKGIFLRNSELRCYKFFLIANVEIINKNSRIENYKKVWKLLQNKWSLDKFDKGPEVELAIGDYSFYSSIAEFDMEDFSVALEIVASNFRKFTIIASKRENLLCESSVKDTFGVLFNASDVKFPMIDYFNLCINYCPKGDVVFRWGDSSEEITVGLIFNAELLEKI
;
A
#
# COMPACT_ATOMS: atom_id res chain seq x y z
N MET A 1 -27.30 0.19 2.24
CA MET A 1 -26.35 -0.01 3.36
C MET A 1 -25.14 0.85 3.05
N LYS A 2 -24.75 1.78 3.92
CA LYS A 2 -23.68 2.76 3.61
C LYS A 2 -22.28 2.19 3.76
N TYR A 3 -22.11 1.15 4.58
CA TYR A 3 -20.83 0.53 4.88
C TYR A 3 -20.99 -0.99 4.88
N TRP A 4 -20.13 -1.73 4.17
CA TRP A 4 -20.19 -3.20 4.14
C TRP A 4 -18.83 -3.84 3.84
N LYS A 5 -18.70 -5.10 4.25
CA LYS A 5 -17.51 -5.92 4.07
C LYS A 5 -17.78 -7.08 3.12
N LYS A 6 -16.81 -7.46 2.30
CA LYS A 6 -16.89 -8.61 1.38
C LYS A 6 -15.59 -9.40 1.44
N MET A 7 -15.69 -10.71 1.56
CA MET A 7 -14.58 -11.63 1.30
C MET A 7 -14.67 -12.16 -0.13
N LYS A 8 -13.53 -12.28 -0.79
CA LYS A 8 -13.37 -12.83 -2.14
C LYS A 8 -12.23 -13.81 -2.15
N GLU A 9 -12.54 -15.07 -2.41
CA GLU A 9 -11.56 -16.15 -2.47
C GLU A 9 -10.58 -15.96 -3.63
N ASN A 10 -11.04 -15.38 -4.75
CA ASN A 10 -10.24 -15.09 -5.93
C ASN A 10 -10.19 -13.59 -6.26
N ALA A 11 -9.06 -12.95 -5.99
CA ALA A 11 -8.81 -11.54 -6.28
C ALA A 11 -8.69 -11.24 -7.78
N PHE A 12 -8.29 -12.22 -8.61
CA PHE A 12 -8.17 -12.04 -10.07
C PHE A 12 -9.52 -11.85 -10.75
N GLU A 13 -10.58 -12.46 -10.22
CA GLU A 13 -11.93 -12.29 -10.74
C GLU A 13 -12.59 -11.00 -10.24
N TYR A 14 -12.09 -10.46 -9.13
CA TYR A 14 -12.71 -9.31 -8.46
C TYR A 14 -12.17 -7.97 -8.98
N TYR A 15 -10.87 -7.84 -9.19
CA TYR A 15 -10.26 -6.59 -9.66
C TYR A 15 -10.04 -6.64 -11.17
N GLY A 16 -10.73 -5.79 -11.93
CA GLY A 16 -10.60 -5.74 -13.40
C GLY A 16 -9.19 -5.43 -13.94
N GLY A 17 -8.25 -4.99 -13.09
CA GLY A 17 -6.83 -4.82 -13.43
C GLY A 17 -5.94 -6.04 -13.15
N PHE A 18 -6.47 -7.03 -12.44
CA PHE A 18 -5.76 -8.26 -12.10
C PHE A 18 -6.09 -9.29 -13.18
N SER A 19 -5.07 -9.85 -13.82
CA SER A 19 -5.27 -10.84 -14.88
C SER A 19 -4.38 -12.04 -14.60
N LYS A 20 -5.00 -13.23 -14.62
CA LYS A 20 -4.28 -14.49 -14.45
C LYS A 20 -3.25 -14.67 -15.57
N GLU A 21 -3.65 -14.40 -16.82
CA GLU A 21 -2.76 -14.44 -17.99
C GLU A 21 -1.57 -13.48 -17.83
N LYS A 22 -1.80 -12.25 -17.34
CA LYS A 22 -0.70 -11.31 -17.04
C LYS A 22 0.22 -11.81 -15.92
N ALA A 23 -0.30 -12.56 -14.95
CA ALA A 23 0.52 -13.16 -13.91
C ALA A 23 1.37 -14.32 -14.48
N GLU A 24 0.79 -15.16 -15.34
CA GLU A 24 1.49 -16.27 -16.01
C GLU A 24 2.66 -15.77 -16.88
N MET A 25 2.55 -14.57 -17.46
CA MET A 25 3.65 -13.94 -18.21
C MET A 25 4.79 -13.44 -17.32
N LYS A 26 4.54 -13.18 -16.03
CA LYS A 26 5.51 -12.58 -15.10
C LYS A 26 6.08 -13.57 -14.08
N MET A 27 5.37 -14.66 -13.82
CA MET A 27 5.64 -15.59 -12.72
C MET A 27 5.59 -17.03 -13.23
N THR A 28 6.53 -17.87 -12.79
CA THR A 28 6.52 -19.31 -13.09
C THR A 28 5.35 -20.03 -12.42
N VAL A 29 4.95 -19.56 -11.23
CA VAL A 29 3.80 -20.07 -10.48
C VAL A 29 2.90 -18.89 -10.17
N VAL A 30 1.66 -18.95 -10.67
CA VAL A 30 0.66 -17.93 -10.38
C VAL A 30 0.20 -18.09 -8.94
N PRO A 31 0.29 -17.05 -8.10
CA PRO A 31 -0.16 -17.16 -6.73
C PRO A 31 -1.67 -17.17 -6.63
N GLU A 32 -2.19 -17.89 -5.65
CA GLU A 32 -3.60 -17.83 -5.26
C GLU A 32 -3.80 -16.61 -4.36
N LEU A 33 -4.51 -15.61 -4.89
CA LEU A 33 -4.75 -14.36 -4.19
C LEU A 33 -6.22 -14.25 -3.79
N SER A 34 -6.46 -13.89 -2.54
CA SER A 34 -7.78 -13.55 -2.00
C SER A 34 -7.83 -12.07 -1.66
N ALA A 35 -9.05 -11.54 -1.51
CA ALA A 35 -9.27 -10.14 -1.16
C ALA A 35 -10.39 -9.99 -0.12
N PHE A 36 -10.11 -9.23 0.93
CA PHE A 36 -11.11 -8.73 1.86
C PHE A 36 -11.32 -7.25 1.58
N THR A 37 -12.55 -6.82 1.30
CA THR A 37 -12.85 -5.41 1.00
C THR A 37 -13.81 -4.81 2.00
N ILE A 38 -13.48 -3.59 2.40
CA ILE A 38 -14.32 -2.69 3.18
C ILE A 38 -14.77 -1.60 2.23
N ASN A 39 -16.08 -1.37 2.13
CA ASN A 39 -16.66 -0.48 1.15
C ASN A 39 -17.60 0.51 1.85
N GLY A 40 -17.53 1.77 1.44
CA GLY A 40 -18.37 2.85 1.92
C GLY A 40 -19.02 3.58 0.75
N SER A 41 -20.34 3.81 0.80
CA SER A 41 -21.08 4.58 -0.19
C SER A 41 -21.76 5.77 0.49
N LEU A 42 -21.61 6.95 -0.11
CA LEU A 42 -22.13 8.23 0.42
C LEU A 42 -21.69 8.48 1.88
N MET A 43 -20.47 8.07 2.21
CA MET A 43 -19.82 8.31 3.50
C MET A 43 -18.79 9.43 3.38
N ASP A 44 -18.61 10.19 4.46
CA ASP A 44 -17.46 11.08 4.56
C ASP A 44 -16.17 10.27 4.60
N ARG A 45 -15.09 10.79 3.98
CA ARG A 45 -13.82 10.08 3.87
C ARG A 45 -13.18 9.85 5.24
N TYR A 46 -13.25 10.82 6.15
CA TYR A 46 -12.66 10.69 7.49
C TYR A 46 -13.45 9.69 8.33
N GLU A 47 -14.78 9.73 8.26
CA GLU A 47 -15.64 8.71 8.88
C GLU A 47 -15.27 7.30 8.37
N PHE A 48 -15.19 7.12 7.04
CA PHE A 48 -14.85 5.84 6.43
C PHE A 48 -13.46 5.33 6.82
N ILE A 49 -12.45 6.20 6.88
CA ILE A 49 -11.08 5.83 7.30
C ILE A 49 -11.07 5.30 8.74
N ASN A 50 -11.80 5.96 9.64
CA ASN A 50 -11.86 5.52 11.04
C ASN A 50 -12.55 4.17 11.19
N GLU A 51 -13.66 3.95 10.49
CA GLU A 51 -14.33 2.64 10.46
C GLU A 51 -13.40 1.54 9.89
N CYS A 52 -12.69 1.83 8.81
CA CYS A 52 -11.71 0.91 8.23
C CYS A 52 -10.60 0.56 9.23
N ALA A 53 -10.02 1.57 9.89
CA ALA A 53 -8.95 1.35 10.86
C ALA A 53 -9.43 0.47 12.03
N ASN A 54 -10.66 0.66 12.51
CA ASN A 54 -11.25 -0.17 13.56
C ASN A 54 -11.47 -1.63 13.11
N ASP A 55 -12.00 -1.83 11.91
CA ASP A 55 -12.21 -3.18 11.37
C ASP A 55 -10.88 -3.91 11.14
N ILE A 56 -9.87 -3.23 10.58
CA ILE A 56 -8.52 -3.78 10.36
C ILE A 56 -7.86 -4.11 11.71
N LYS A 57 -7.95 -3.21 12.69
CA LYS A 57 -7.50 -3.48 14.06
C LYS A 57 -8.16 -4.73 14.63
N GLY A 58 -9.48 -4.88 14.43
CA GLY A 58 -10.23 -6.07 14.82
C GLY A 58 -9.69 -7.36 14.21
N ILE A 59 -9.39 -7.35 12.91
CA ILE A 59 -8.84 -8.51 12.18
C ILE A 59 -7.48 -8.91 12.75
N PHE A 60 -6.53 -7.98 12.80
CA PHE A 60 -5.14 -8.29 13.17
C PHE A 60 -4.96 -8.57 14.67
N LEU A 61 -5.82 -8.04 15.55
CA LEU A 61 -5.74 -8.32 16.99
C LEU A 61 -6.45 -9.61 17.42
N ARG A 62 -7.48 -10.06 16.69
CA ARG A 62 -8.23 -11.28 17.07
C ARG A 62 -7.49 -12.56 16.72
N ASN A 63 -6.72 -12.56 15.64
CA ASN A 63 -5.96 -13.72 15.20
C ASN A 63 -4.50 -13.64 15.69
N SER A 64 -4.07 -14.57 16.55
CA SER A 64 -2.71 -14.59 17.11
C SER A 64 -1.62 -14.66 16.03
N GLU A 65 -1.88 -15.29 14.89
CA GLU A 65 -0.94 -15.38 13.78
C GLU A 65 -0.77 -14.08 13.00
N LEU A 66 -1.78 -13.20 13.05
CA LEU A 66 -1.74 -11.88 12.42
C LEU A 66 -1.10 -10.82 13.34
N ARG A 67 -1.02 -11.06 14.64
CA ARG A 67 -0.39 -10.12 15.61
C ARG A 67 1.10 -9.89 15.39
N CYS A 68 1.78 -10.77 14.68
CA CYS A 68 3.20 -10.63 14.35
C CYS A 68 3.47 -9.79 13.09
N TYR A 69 2.43 -9.30 12.42
CA TYR A 69 2.61 -8.37 11.31
C TYR A 69 2.97 -6.98 11.81
N LYS A 70 3.93 -6.37 11.12
CA LYS A 70 4.26 -4.96 11.21
C LYS A 70 3.62 -4.23 10.02
N PHE A 71 3.27 -2.96 10.20
CA PHE A 71 2.66 -2.14 9.15
C PHE A 71 3.67 -1.15 8.60
N PHE A 72 3.69 -1.01 7.28
CA PHE A 72 4.64 -0.17 6.57
C PHE A 72 3.92 0.76 5.61
N LEU A 73 4.14 2.07 5.76
CA LEU A 73 3.73 3.09 4.81
C LEU A 73 4.83 3.20 3.76
N ILE A 74 4.49 2.89 2.52
CA ILE A 74 5.39 3.06 1.38
C ILE A 74 5.05 4.38 0.70
N ALA A 75 6.04 5.27 0.57
CA ALA A 75 5.79 6.61 0.10
C ALA A 75 6.74 7.09 -1.02
N ASN A 76 6.14 7.62 -2.09
CA ASN A 76 6.83 8.15 -3.25
C ASN A 76 6.50 9.63 -3.48
N VAL A 77 7.50 10.50 -3.59
CA VAL A 77 7.32 11.93 -3.86
C VAL A 77 8.10 12.32 -5.11
N GLU A 78 7.42 12.90 -6.09
CA GLU A 78 8.02 13.31 -7.36
C GLU A 78 8.94 14.51 -7.19
N ILE A 79 10.08 14.48 -7.87
CA ILE A 79 11.04 15.56 -7.98
C ILE A 79 10.80 16.25 -9.32
N ILE A 80 10.22 17.45 -9.28
CA ILE A 80 9.92 18.25 -10.48
C ILE A 80 11.17 19.03 -10.88
N ASN A 81 11.90 19.58 -9.91
CA ASN A 81 13.13 20.31 -10.15
C ASN A 81 14.24 19.85 -9.20
N LYS A 82 15.16 19.02 -9.71
CA LYS A 82 16.32 18.50 -8.96
C LYS A 82 17.22 19.58 -8.35
N ASN A 83 17.26 20.77 -8.95
CA ASN A 83 18.08 21.88 -8.45
C ASN A 83 17.36 22.72 -7.38
N SER A 84 16.08 22.43 -7.10
CA SER A 84 15.29 23.13 -6.09
C SER A 84 15.78 22.79 -4.69
N ARG A 85 16.31 23.80 -3.99
CA ARG A 85 16.65 23.66 -2.56
C ARG A 85 15.44 23.27 -1.72
N ILE A 86 14.23 23.72 -2.11
CA ILE A 86 13.00 23.41 -1.38
C ILE A 86 12.67 21.92 -1.52
N GLU A 87 12.75 21.34 -2.72
CA GLU A 87 12.45 19.91 -2.94
C GLU A 87 13.50 19.02 -2.26
N ASN A 88 14.77 19.40 -2.34
CA ASN A 88 15.85 18.65 -1.69
C ASN A 88 15.79 18.69 -0.16
N TYR A 89 15.15 19.71 0.42
CA TYR A 89 14.86 19.79 1.86
C TYR A 89 13.53 19.12 2.22
N LYS A 90 12.49 19.31 1.41
CA LYS A 90 11.15 18.73 1.58
C LYS A 90 11.00 17.45 0.76
N LYS A 91 11.80 16.45 1.12
CA LYS A 91 11.69 15.08 0.61
C LYS A 91 10.41 14.40 1.11
N VAL A 92 10.34 13.08 1.18
CA VAL A 92 9.16 12.30 1.57
C VAL A 92 8.64 12.73 2.95
N TRP A 93 9.44 12.57 3.99
CA TRP A 93 8.95 12.67 5.36
C TRP A 93 8.64 14.10 5.76
N LYS A 94 9.50 15.04 5.38
CA LYS A 94 9.29 16.46 5.66
C LYS A 94 8.09 17.02 4.89
N LEU A 95 7.79 16.50 3.70
CA LEU A 95 6.60 16.89 2.95
C LEU A 95 5.33 16.42 3.65
N LEU A 96 5.27 15.14 4.04
CA LEU A 96 4.11 14.57 4.73
C LEU A 96 3.91 15.20 6.13
N GLN A 97 4.98 15.48 6.87
CA GLN A 97 4.90 16.12 8.19
C GLN A 97 4.28 17.53 8.19
N ASN A 98 4.14 18.18 7.03
CA ASN A 98 3.45 19.47 6.97
C ASN A 98 1.94 19.35 7.23
N LYS A 99 1.38 18.15 7.12
CA LYS A 99 -0.06 17.91 7.27
C LYS A 99 -0.39 16.84 8.30
N TRP A 100 0.46 15.82 8.49
CA TRP A 100 0.22 14.72 9.42
C TRP A 100 1.29 14.64 10.50
N SER A 101 0.91 14.29 11.74
CA SER A 101 1.89 13.93 12.77
C SER A 101 2.43 12.53 12.48
N LEU A 102 3.74 12.45 12.27
CA LEU A 102 4.47 11.22 11.97
C LEU A 102 5.50 10.91 13.07
N ASP A 103 5.24 11.34 14.30
CA ASP A 103 6.24 11.29 15.38
C ASP A 103 6.50 9.85 15.85
N LYS A 104 5.52 8.96 15.67
CA LYS A 104 5.59 7.54 16.01
C LYS A 104 5.99 6.62 14.85
N PHE A 105 6.13 7.19 13.64
CA PHE A 105 6.54 6.42 12.47
C PHE A 105 8.05 6.24 12.51
N ASP A 106 8.52 4.99 12.47
CA ASP A 106 9.94 4.69 12.31
C ASP A 106 10.32 4.80 10.83
N LYS A 107 11.08 5.84 10.51
CA LYS A 107 11.31 6.29 9.12
C LYS A 107 12.60 5.68 8.59
N GLY A 108 12.47 4.88 7.53
CA GLY A 108 13.61 4.42 6.76
C GLY A 108 14.29 5.54 5.96
N PRO A 109 15.39 5.19 5.26
CA PRO A 109 16.15 6.14 4.46
C PRO A 109 15.32 6.67 3.27
N GLU A 110 15.56 7.92 2.90
CA GLU A 110 14.96 8.55 1.72
C GLU A 110 15.92 8.44 0.54
N VAL A 111 15.54 7.65 -0.46
CA VAL A 111 16.37 7.29 -1.61
C VAL A 111 15.87 8.03 -2.84
N GLU A 112 16.77 8.63 -3.61
CA GLU A 112 16.42 9.16 -4.93
C GLU A 112 16.39 8.00 -5.95
N LEU A 113 15.27 7.84 -6.64
CA LEU A 113 15.08 6.82 -7.68
C LEU A 113 14.65 7.45 -8.99
N ALA A 114 15.15 6.93 -10.11
CA ALA A 114 14.72 7.29 -11.45
C ALA A 114 13.82 6.17 -12.01
N ILE A 115 12.64 6.55 -12.51
CA ILE A 115 11.65 5.64 -13.10
C ILE A 115 11.23 6.25 -14.45
N GLY A 116 11.76 5.70 -15.55
CA GLY A 116 11.64 6.33 -16.85
C GLY A 116 12.22 7.75 -16.84
N ASP A 117 11.44 8.72 -17.31
CA ASP A 117 11.82 10.15 -17.32
C ASP A 117 11.57 10.87 -16.00
N TYR A 118 11.03 10.17 -14.99
CA TYR A 118 10.65 10.75 -13.72
C TYR A 118 11.69 10.45 -12.64
N SER A 119 11.84 11.37 -11.69
CA SER A 119 12.67 11.17 -10.50
C SER A 119 11.84 11.32 -9.24
N PHE A 120 12.15 10.53 -8.23
CA PHE A 120 11.41 10.49 -6.98
C PHE A 120 12.33 10.44 -5.77
N TYR A 121 11.87 11.03 -4.67
CA TYR A 121 12.28 10.60 -3.35
C TYR A 121 11.34 9.50 -2.88
N SER A 122 11.91 8.37 -2.49
CA SER A 122 11.19 7.15 -2.13
C SER A 122 11.63 6.68 -0.75
N SER A 123 10.69 6.26 0.08
CA SER A 123 11.00 5.76 1.42
C SER A 123 9.88 4.87 1.97
N ILE A 124 10.19 4.16 3.04
CA ILE A 124 9.27 3.27 3.77
C ILE A 124 9.36 3.65 5.25
N ALA A 125 8.22 3.71 5.93
CA ALA A 125 8.17 3.88 7.38
C ALA A 125 7.34 2.78 8.03
N GLU A 126 7.83 2.22 9.13
CA GLU A 126 7.05 1.32 10.00
C GLU A 126 6.16 2.16 10.91
N PHE A 127 4.97 1.66 11.22
CA PHE A 127 4.04 2.32 12.14
C PHE A 127 3.19 1.30 12.91
N ASP A 128 2.71 1.71 14.08
CA ASP A 128 1.86 0.89 14.94
C ASP A 128 0.39 0.93 14.51
N MET A 129 -0.38 -0.09 14.88
CA MET A 129 -1.81 -0.20 14.57
C MET A 129 -2.61 1.03 15.03
N GLU A 130 -2.20 1.68 16.11
CA GLU A 130 -2.80 2.91 16.64
C GLU A 130 -2.75 4.08 15.64
N ASP A 131 -1.77 4.10 14.75
CA ASP A 131 -1.56 5.14 13.75
C ASP A 131 -2.08 4.75 12.36
N PHE A 132 -2.83 3.63 12.25
CA PHE A 132 -3.32 3.11 10.97
C PHE A 132 -4.28 4.07 10.26
N SER A 133 -5.12 4.81 10.99
CA SER A 133 -5.99 5.84 10.40
C SER A 133 -5.18 6.96 9.75
N VAL A 134 -4.09 7.40 10.39
CA VAL A 134 -3.16 8.43 9.84
C VAL A 134 -2.50 7.91 8.56
N ALA A 135 -2.01 6.67 8.58
CA ALA A 135 -1.43 6.05 7.38
C ALA A 135 -2.47 5.96 6.24
N LEU A 136 -3.70 5.57 6.53
CA LEU A 136 -4.79 5.52 5.54
C LEU A 136 -5.14 6.91 5.00
N GLU A 137 -5.14 7.96 5.82
CA GLU A 137 -5.35 9.33 5.34
C GLU A 137 -4.27 9.77 4.34
N ILE A 138 -3.01 9.41 4.61
CA ILE A 138 -1.90 9.68 3.69
C ILE A 138 -2.15 8.94 2.37
N VAL A 139 -2.47 7.66 2.41
CA VAL A 139 -2.81 6.87 1.21
C VAL A 139 -4.00 7.48 0.46
N ALA A 140 -5.08 7.80 1.14
CA ALA A 140 -6.28 8.39 0.55
C ALA A 140 -6.00 9.75 -0.11
N SER A 141 -5.02 10.50 0.38
CA SER A 141 -4.62 11.78 -0.21
C SER A 141 -3.97 11.63 -1.59
N ASN A 142 -3.25 10.53 -1.84
CA ASN A 142 -2.66 10.21 -3.14
C ASN A 142 -2.32 8.71 -3.27
N PHE A 143 -3.34 7.88 -3.49
CA PHE A 143 -3.21 6.42 -3.57
C PHE A 143 -2.39 5.94 -4.78
N ARG A 144 -2.04 6.85 -5.69
CA ARG A 144 -1.15 6.59 -6.83
C ARG A 144 0.31 6.55 -6.43
N LYS A 145 0.67 7.20 -5.31
CA LYS A 145 2.05 7.41 -4.86
C LYS A 145 2.32 6.83 -3.48
N PHE A 146 1.27 6.57 -2.70
CA PHE A 146 1.34 6.05 -1.34
C PHE A 146 0.52 4.77 -1.22
N THR A 147 1.02 3.80 -0.46
CA THR A 147 0.29 2.57 -0.11
C THR A 147 0.76 2.04 1.25
N ILE A 148 0.03 1.05 1.78
CA ILE A 148 0.38 0.35 3.01
C ILE A 148 0.56 -1.12 2.67
N ILE A 149 1.55 -1.75 3.31
CA ILE A 149 1.64 -3.20 3.40
C ILE A 149 1.71 -3.62 4.87
N ALA A 150 1.23 -4.81 5.16
CA ALA A 150 1.58 -5.51 6.39
C ALA A 150 2.54 -6.64 6.05
N SER A 151 3.62 -6.78 6.81
CA SER A 151 4.65 -7.80 6.57
C SER A 151 5.19 -8.37 7.87
N LYS A 152 5.62 -9.64 7.84
CA LYS A 152 6.43 -10.27 8.90
C LYS A 152 7.93 -10.15 8.64
N ARG A 153 8.33 -9.55 7.53
CA ARG A 153 9.74 -9.41 7.16
C ARG A 153 10.42 -8.38 8.04
N GLU A 154 11.61 -8.73 8.50
CA GLU A 154 12.51 -7.79 9.15
C GLU A 154 13.30 -6.99 8.08
N ASN A 155 13.81 -5.82 8.49
CA ASN A 155 14.73 -4.98 7.70
C ASN A 155 14.14 -4.28 6.45
N LEU A 156 12.82 -4.03 6.39
CA LEU A 156 12.22 -3.23 5.30
C LEU A 156 12.64 -1.74 5.31
N LEU A 157 13.23 -1.27 6.41
CA LEU A 157 13.66 0.12 6.59
C LEU A 157 15.12 0.38 6.17
N CYS A 158 15.69 -0.42 5.27
CA CYS A 158 17.04 -0.19 4.74
C CYS A 158 17.02 0.23 3.26
N GLU A 159 18.08 0.88 2.78
CA GLU A 159 18.14 1.45 1.43
C GLU A 159 17.94 0.41 0.33
N SER A 160 18.51 -0.80 0.49
CA SER A 160 18.31 -1.89 -0.47
C SER A 160 16.85 -2.32 -0.54
N SER A 161 16.19 -2.46 0.61
CA SER A 161 14.76 -2.82 0.64
C SER A 161 13.88 -1.73 0.03
N VAL A 162 14.21 -0.46 0.21
CA VAL A 162 13.52 0.65 -0.49
C VAL A 162 13.70 0.49 -2.00
N LYS A 163 14.92 0.32 -2.50
CA LYS A 163 15.18 0.12 -3.94
C LYS A 163 14.43 -1.07 -4.51
N ASP A 164 14.47 -2.21 -3.83
CA ASP A 164 13.80 -3.44 -4.27
C ASP A 164 12.27 -3.28 -4.30
N THR A 165 11.70 -2.65 -3.26
CA THR A 165 10.27 -2.39 -3.17
C THR A 165 9.78 -1.52 -4.32
N PHE A 166 10.50 -0.43 -4.59
CA PHE A 166 10.13 0.51 -5.65
C PHE A 166 10.41 -0.04 -7.05
N GLY A 167 11.42 -0.90 -7.22
CA GLY A 167 11.62 -1.66 -8.45
C GLY A 167 10.44 -2.59 -8.79
N VAL A 168 9.77 -3.14 -7.77
CA VAL A 168 8.53 -3.92 -7.95
C VAL A 168 7.32 -3.02 -8.21
N LEU A 169 7.19 -1.91 -7.47
CA LEU A 169 6.02 -1.01 -7.57
C LEU A 169 5.90 -0.32 -8.94
N PHE A 170 7.04 -0.09 -9.60
CA PHE A 170 7.11 0.67 -10.85
C PHE A 170 7.76 -0.19 -11.92
N ASN A 171 6.96 -1.03 -12.57
CA ASN A 171 7.41 -1.78 -13.73
C ASN A 171 7.59 -0.83 -14.92
N ALA A 172 8.83 -0.65 -15.37
CA ALA A 172 9.24 0.33 -16.38
C ALA A 172 8.57 0.17 -17.76
N SER A 173 7.93 -0.97 -18.04
CA SER A 173 7.45 -1.32 -19.38
C SER A 173 6.24 -0.53 -19.86
N ASP A 174 5.54 0.24 -19.01
CA ASP A 174 4.24 0.84 -19.38
C ASP A 174 4.01 2.29 -18.88
N VAL A 175 5.08 3.04 -18.59
CA VAL A 175 4.94 4.24 -17.76
C VAL A 175 4.90 5.53 -18.57
N LYS A 176 3.68 5.93 -18.99
CA LYS A 176 3.40 7.36 -19.25
C LYS A 176 3.29 8.17 -17.97
N PHE A 177 2.92 7.54 -16.84
CA PHE A 177 2.87 8.16 -15.51
C PHE A 177 3.14 7.12 -14.42
N PRO A 178 4.18 7.29 -13.57
CA PRO A 178 4.53 6.32 -12.54
C PRO A 178 3.49 6.33 -11.43
N MET A 179 2.67 5.29 -11.41
CA MET A 179 1.67 4.99 -10.39
C MET A 179 2.00 3.63 -9.77
N ILE A 180 1.61 3.43 -8.52
CA ILE A 180 1.75 2.13 -7.85
C ILE A 180 1.02 1.05 -8.65
N ASP A 181 1.80 0.09 -9.17
CA ASP A 181 1.27 -1.12 -9.82
C ASP A 181 0.86 -2.13 -8.73
N TYR A 182 -0.37 -1.96 -8.22
CA TYR A 182 -0.93 -2.85 -7.19
C TYR A 182 -0.93 -4.31 -7.62
N PHE A 183 -1.14 -4.60 -8.91
CA PHE A 183 -1.13 -5.96 -9.41
C PHE A 183 0.27 -6.56 -9.27
N ASN A 184 1.30 -5.86 -9.76
CA ASN A 184 2.68 -6.33 -9.67
C ASN A 184 3.15 -6.41 -8.21
N LEU A 185 2.73 -5.48 -7.35
CA LEU A 185 2.99 -5.53 -5.92
C LEU A 185 2.40 -6.80 -5.31
N CYS A 186 1.10 -7.07 -5.53
CA CYS A 186 0.41 -8.21 -4.94
C CYS A 186 1.02 -9.56 -5.37
N ILE A 187 1.30 -9.75 -6.66
CA ILE A 187 1.87 -11.03 -7.14
C ILE A 187 3.31 -11.27 -6.63
N ASN A 188 4.03 -10.23 -6.20
CA ASN A 188 5.40 -10.35 -5.68
C ASN A 188 5.47 -10.43 -4.15
N TYR A 189 4.51 -9.82 -3.45
CA TYR A 189 4.54 -9.66 -1.99
C TYR A 189 3.62 -10.66 -1.29
N CYS A 190 2.37 -10.82 -1.76
CA CYS A 190 1.41 -11.71 -1.12
C CYS A 190 1.88 -13.17 -1.02
N PRO A 191 2.60 -13.76 -2.01
CA PRO A 191 3.09 -15.14 -1.90
C PRO A 191 4.16 -15.32 -0.84
N LYS A 192 4.77 -14.23 -0.37
CA LYS A 192 5.75 -14.21 0.73
C LYS A 192 5.06 -14.02 2.10
N GLY A 193 3.72 -14.07 2.12
CA GLY A 193 2.91 -13.88 3.31
C GLY A 193 2.59 -12.41 3.62
N ASP A 194 2.90 -11.46 2.75
CA ASP A 194 2.53 -10.06 2.98
C ASP A 194 1.04 -9.81 2.70
N VAL A 195 0.48 -8.77 3.31
CA VAL A 195 -0.86 -8.24 3.00
C VAL A 195 -0.70 -6.86 2.38
N VAL A 196 -1.27 -6.66 1.20
CA VAL A 196 -1.22 -5.38 0.48
C VAL A 196 -2.55 -4.64 0.66
N PHE A 197 -2.48 -3.36 1.05
CA PHE A 197 -3.65 -2.52 1.20
C PHE A 197 -3.84 -1.63 -0.03
N ARG A 198 -4.96 -1.82 -0.72
CA ARG A 198 -5.35 -1.04 -1.89
C ARG A 198 -6.47 -0.08 -1.55
N TRP A 199 -6.23 1.21 -1.78
CA TRP A 199 -7.27 2.22 -1.74
C TRP A 199 -7.99 2.34 -3.10
N GLY A 200 -9.32 2.40 -3.06
CA GLY A 200 -10.17 2.70 -4.21
C GLY A 200 -11.06 3.89 -3.89
N ASP A 201 -11.13 4.85 -4.81
CA ASP A 201 -12.01 6.01 -4.71
C ASP A 201 -12.72 6.17 -6.07
N SER A 202 -14.05 6.12 -6.05
CA SER A 202 -14.92 6.32 -7.19
C SER A 202 -15.99 7.36 -6.87
N SER A 203 -16.76 7.80 -7.87
CA SER A 203 -17.82 8.79 -7.64
C SER A 203 -18.92 8.33 -6.68
N GLU A 204 -19.09 7.02 -6.49
CA GLU A 204 -20.19 6.43 -5.73
C GLU A 204 -19.73 5.70 -4.46
N GLU A 205 -18.50 5.20 -4.46
CA GLU A 205 -17.95 4.34 -3.41
C GLU A 205 -16.48 4.62 -3.12
N ILE A 206 -16.12 4.54 -1.84
CA ILE A 206 -14.76 4.48 -1.33
C ILE A 206 -14.50 3.05 -0.83
N THR A 207 -13.29 2.52 -1.06
CA THR A 207 -12.95 1.13 -0.75
C THR A 207 -11.54 1.01 -0.18
N VAL A 208 -11.37 0.17 0.84
CA VAL A 208 -10.07 -0.38 1.24
C VAL A 208 -10.11 -1.88 0.99
N GLY A 209 -9.19 -2.38 0.17
CA GLY A 209 -8.99 -3.80 -0.09
C GLY A 209 -7.72 -4.30 0.60
N LEU A 210 -7.82 -5.42 1.29
CA LEU A 210 -6.70 -6.21 1.78
C LEU A 210 -6.52 -7.36 0.82
N ILE A 211 -5.38 -7.43 0.14
CA ILE A 211 -5.06 -8.47 -0.83
C ILE A 211 -3.93 -9.32 -0.25
N PHE A 212 -4.11 -10.63 -0.26
CA PHE A 212 -3.24 -11.56 0.45
C PHE A 212 -3.27 -12.94 -0.22
N ASN A 213 -2.33 -13.81 0.15
CA ASN A 213 -2.34 -15.20 -0.32
C ASN A 213 -3.50 -15.97 0.31
N ALA A 214 -4.18 -16.82 -0.45
CA ALA A 214 -5.32 -17.62 -0.01
C ALA A 214 -5.10 -18.44 1.27
N GLU A 215 -3.85 -18.80 1.62
CA GLU A 215 -3.49 -19.42 2.90
C GLU A 215 -3.85 -18.57 4.14
N LEU A 216 -4.05 -17.26 3.97
CA LEU A 216 -4.48 -16.33 5.03
C LEU A 216 -6.00 -16.15 5.09
N LEU A 217 -6.78 -16.79 4.20
CA LEU A 217 -8.23 -16.60 4.09
C LEU A 217 -8.98 -16.93 5.38
N GLU A 218 -8.64 -18.02 6.06
CA GLU A 218 -9.30 -18.40 7.32
C GLU A 218 -8.89 -17.51 8.50
N LYS A 219 -7.87 -16.66 8.31
CA LYS A 219 -7.28 -15.82 9.35
C LYS A 219 -7.82 -14.39 9.33
N ILE A 220 -8.32 -13.93 8.17
CA ILE A 220 -8.82 -12.57 7.89
C ILE A 220 -10.34 -12.61 7.76
#